data_AF-A0A6P3YAA0-F1
#
_entry.id   AF-A0A6P3YAA0-F1
#
_cell.length_a   1.000
_cell.length_b   1.000
_cell.length_c   1.000
_cell.angle_alpha   90.00
_cell.angle_beta   90.00
_cell.angle_gamma   90.00
#
_symmetry.space_group_name_H-M   'P 1'
#
loop_
_entity.id
_entity.type
_entity.pdbx_description
1 polymer ?
#
loop_
_entity_poly.entity_id
_entity_poly.type
_entity_poly.pdbx_seq_one_letter_code
_entity_poly.pdbx_strand_id
1 'polypeptide(L)'
;MKTWVIIIGVLAVKTVAVYGFKAEIVQKYNEDTKKCTEEIGGSLTEYRPDILYCVTVRDGEVLNDKYEYKKEKTLERLGDLISDSDKLKQARMIYSKCYDNVVQTGITGKQQTLKIITCLEPMMPLLQ
;
A
#
# COMPACT_ATOMS: atom_id res chain seq x y z
N MET A 1 1.15 -8.88 -58.76
CA MET A 1 -0.25 -8.92 -58.31
C MET A 1 -0.54 -10.35 -57.86
N LYS A 2 -1.19 -10.69 -56.75
CA LYS A 2 -1.75 -9.96 -55.60
C LYS A 2 -2.33 -11.08 -54.71
N THR A 3 -1.70 -11.41 -53.60
CA THR A 3 -2.27 -12.27 -52.54
C THR A 3 -1.55 -11.87 -51.24
N TRP A 4 -1.93 -10.73 -50.65
CA TRP A 4 -2.82 -10.64 -49.47
C TRP A 4 -2.38 -11.64 -48.38
N VAL A 5 -1.48 -11.24 -47.47
CA VAL A 5 -1.78 -10.57 -46.18
C VAL A 5 -2.71 -11.38 -45.30
N ILE A 6 -2.13 -12.16 -44.37
CA ILE A 6 -2.67 -12.49 -43.04
C ILE A 6 -1.46 -12.58 -42.10
N ILE A 7 -0.88 -11.47 -41.66
CA ILE A 7 -1.03 -10.96 -40.27
C ILE A 7 -1.58 -12.03 -39.32
N ILE A 8 -0.70 -12.94 -38.90
CA ILE A 8 -0.78 -13.58 -37.57
C ILE A 8 -0.22 -12.49 -36.63
N GLY A 9 -1.00 -11.54 -36.13
CA GLY A 9 -2.29 -11.77 -35.49
C GLY A 9 -2.04 -11.97 -34.00
N VAL A 10 -1.54 -10.91 -33.35
CA VAL A 10 -1.59 -10.68 -31.90
C VAL A 10 -1.11 -11.86 -31.06
N LEU A 11 0.21 -11.99 -30.93
CA LEU A 11 0.82 -12.69 -29.79
C LEU A 11 0.33 -11.99 -28.53
N ALA A 12 -0.66 -12.62 -27.91
CA ALA A 12 -1.12 -12.48 -26.55
C ALA A 12 -1.02 -11.05 -26.01
N VAL A 13 -2.16 -10.36 -26.09
CA VAL A 13 -2.61 -9.44 -25.06
C VAL A 13 -1.96 -9.88 -23.74
N LYS A 14 -0.97 -9.10 -23.27
CA LYS A 14 -0.48 -9.21 -21.90
C LYS A 14 -1.62 -8.71 -21.02
N THR A 15 -2.68 -9.49 -20.89
CA THR A 15 -3.56 -9.46 -19.73
C THR A 15 -2.77 -10.09 -18.60
N VAL A 16 -1.70 -9.41 -18.18
CA VAL A 16 -1.42 -9.35 -16.75
C VAL A 16 -2.60 -8.54 -16.22
N ALA A 17 -3.70 -9.23 -15.99
CA ALA A 17 -4.78 -8.67 -15.22
C ALA A 17 -4.13 -8.37 -13.86
N VAL A 18 -3.78 -7.11 -13.64
CA VAL A 18 -3.36 -6.59 -12.35
C VAL A 18 -4.62 -6.61 -11.51
N TYR A 19 -5.03 -7.81 -11.05
CA TYR A 19 -6.06 -8.02 -10.03
C TYR A 19 -5.56 -7.54 -8.65
N GLY A 20 -4.82 -6.44 -8.62
CA GLY A 20 -4.34 -5.77 -7.43
C GLY A 20 -5.27 -4.61 -7.11
N PHE A 21 -5.32 -3.60 -7.99
CA PHE A 21 -5.94 -2.32 -7.70
C PHE A 21 -7.46 -2.40 -7.48
N LYS A 22 -7.95 -1.80 -6.39
CA LYS A 22 -9.38 -1.69 -6.07
C LYS A 22 -9.77 -0.24 -5.78
N ALA A 23 -10.52 0.38 -6.69
CA ALA A 23 -10.92 1.78 -6.60
C ALA A 23 -11.67 2.13 -5.30
N GLU A 24 -12.53 1.22 -4.81
CA GLU A 24 -13.27 1.39 -3.55
C GLU A 24 -12.34 1.47 -2.33
N ILE A 25 -11.25 0.68 -2.33
CA ILE A 25 -10.25 0.70 -1.24
C ILE A 25 -9.45 2.00 -1.29
N VAL A 26 -9.10 2.48 -2.47
CA VAL A 26 -8.43 3.78 -2.63
C VAL A 26 -9.33 4.92 -2.17
N GLN A 27 -10.61 4.89 -2.53
CA GLN A 27 -11.58 5.88 -2.06
C GLN A 27 -11.67 5.87 -0.53
N LYS A 28 -11.83 4.69 0.08
CA LYS A 28 -11.86 4.53 1.53
C LYS A 28 -10.58 5.06 2.18
N TYR A 29 -9.42 4.72 1.63
CA TYR A 29 -8.11 5.18 2.14
C TYR A 29 -8.02 6.71 2.13
N ASN A 30 -8.46 7.36 1.04
CA ASN A 30 -8.48 8.82 0.93
C ASN A 30 -9.47 9.46 1.93
N GLU A 31 -10.66 8.88 2.07
CA GLU A 31 -11.66 9.34 3.04
C GLU A 31 -11.18 9.20 4.49
N ASP A 32 -10.57 8.07 4.84
CA ASP A 32 -9.99 7.84 6.16
C ASP A 32 -8.81 8.76 6.43
N THR A 33 -7.95 9.02 5.42
CA THR A 33 -6.84 9.97 5.54
C THR A 33 -7.34 11.38 5.81
N LYS A 34 -8.39 11.82 5.10
CA LYS A 34 -9.04 13.11 5.35
C LYS A 34 -9.59 13.19 6.77
N LYS A 35 -10.39 12.21 7.20
CA LYS A 35 -10.98 12.17 8.55
C LYS A 35 -9.92 12.17 9.64
N CYS A 36 -8.88 11.34 9.51
CA CYS A 36 -7.78 11.30 10.47
C CYS A 36 -7.01 12.63 10.56
N THR A 37 -6.83 13.32 9.42
CA THR A 37 -6.20 14.64 9.39
C THR A 37 -7.05 15.70 10.10
N GLU A 38 -8.37 15.68 9.87
CA GLU A 38 -9.34 16.57 10.53
C GLU A 38 -9.42 16.34 12.04
N GLU A 39 -9.44 15.08 12.48
CA GLU A 39 -9.56 14.72 13.91
C GLU A 39 -8.29 15.00 14.71
N ILE A 40 -7.11 14.74 14.13
CA ILE A 40 -5.82 14.89 14.83
C ILE A 40 -5.30 16.33 14.73
N GLY A 41 -5.65 17.04 13.66
CA GLY A 41 -5.06 18.33 13.31
C GLY A 41 -3.73 18.14 12.57
N GLY A 42 -3.70 18.57 11.31
CA GLY A 42 -2.52 18.47 10.46
C GLY A 42 -2.79 18.89 9.02
N SER A 43 -1.82 18.62 8.15
CA SER A 43 -1.91 18.82 6.70
C SER A 43 -1.78 17.49 5.97
N LEU A 44 -2.46 17.36 4.83
CA LEU A 44 -2.30 16.24 3.90
C LEU A 44 -0.96 16.28 3.13
N THR A 45 -0.20 17.36 3.26
CA THR A 45 1.05 17.58 2.51
C THR A 45 2.30 17.11 3.24
N GLU A 46 2.19 16.77 4.53
CA GLU A 46 3.33 16.38 5.36
C GLU A 46 3.22 14.94 5.82
N TYR A 47 4.34 14.22 5.86
CA TYR A 47 4.37 12.88 6.40
C TYR A 47 4.18 12.91 7.92
N ARG A 48 3.08 12.30 8.39
CA ARG A 48 2.64 12.35 9.78
C ARG A 48 2.33 10.93 10.29
N PRO A 49 3.23 10.33 11.09
CA PRO A 49 3.07 8.96 11.60
C PRO A 49 1.78 8.72 12.39
N ASP A 50 1.30 9.74 13.11
CA ASP A 50 0.04 9.73 13.85
C ASP A 50 -1.19 9.66 12.93
N ILE A 51 -1.20 10.40 11.83
CA ILE A 51 -2.25 10.32 10.80
C ILE A 51 -2.22 8.94 10.15
N LEU A 52 -1.05 8.45 9.72
CA LEU A 52 -0.95 7.14 9.08
C LEU A 52 -1.34 6.00 10.03
N TYR A 53 -1.05 6.12 11.33
CA TYR A 53 -1.51 5.18 12.34
C TYR A 53 -3.04 5.17 12.43
N CYS A 54 -3.68 6.34 12.46
CA CYS A 54 -5.13 6.45 12.46
C CYS A 54 -5.76 5.79 11.22
N VAL A 55 -5.22 6.05 10.02
CA VAL A 55 -5.69 5.42 8.77
C VAL A 55 -5.56 3.91 8.84
N THR A 56 -4.43 3.43 9.34
CA THR A 56 -4.15 2.00 9.52
C THR A 56 -5.12 1.34 10.49
N VAL A 57 -5.52 2.02 11.57
CA VAL A 57 -6.54 1.53 12.51
C VAL A 57 -7.92 1.48 11.84
N ARG A 58 -8.28 2.51 11.07
CA ARG A 58 -9.57 2.59 10.34
C ARG A 58 -9.69 1.63 9.18
N ASP A 59 -8.56 1.21 8.59
CA ASP A 59 -8.52 0.15 7.59
C ASP A 59 -9.16 -1.14 8.14
N GLY A 60 -8.85 -1.49 9.39
CA GLY A 60 -9.45 -2.61 10.12
C GLY A 60 -8.93 -3.98 9.73
N GLU A 61 -8.19 -4.11 8.62
CA GLU A 61 -7.72 -5.40 8.12
C GLU A 61 -6.22 -5.59 8.22
N VAL A 62 -5.42 -4.52 8.19
CA VAL A 62 -3.95 -4.63 8.19
C VAL A 62 -3.34 -4.83 9.58
N LEU A 63 -4.08 -4.59 10.66
CA LEU A 63 -3.64 -4.84 12.03
C LEU A 63 -4.27 -6.10 12.64
N ASN A 64 -3.58 -6.73 13.58
CA ASN A 64 -4.16 -7.73 14.48
C ASN A 64 -4.80 -7.08 15.73
N ASP A 65 -5.33 -7.90 16.62
CA ASP A 65 -5.95 -7.50 17.90
C ASP A 65 -4.98 -6.77 18.86
N LYS A 66 -3.67 -6.96 18.68
CA LYS A 66 -2.61 -6.27 19.43
C LYS A 66 -2.15 -4.96 18.78
N TYR A 67 -2.80 -4.52 17.70
CA TYR A 67 -2.40 -3.36 16.89
C TYR A 67 -1.03 -3.54 16.22
N GLU A 68 -0.67 -4.76 15.86
CA GLU A 68 0.54 -5.09 15.11
C GLU A 68 0.20 -5.29 13.63
N TYR A 69 1.10 -4.90 12.73
CA TYR A 69 0.89 -5.15 11.31
C TYR A 69 0.86 -6.65 11.00
N LYS A 70 -0.06 -7.06 10.14
CA LYS A 70 -0.08 -8.39 9.53
C LYS A 70 0.61 -8.28 8.18
N LYS A 71 1.83 -8.82 8.07
CA LYS A 71 2.70 -8.67 6.89
C LYS A 71 1.96 -8.93 5.58
N GLU A 72 1.30 -10.07 5.47
CA GLU A 72 0.63 -10.52 4.26
C GLU A 72 -0.56 -9.62 3.90
N LYS A 73 -1.35 -9.20 4.90
CA LYS A 73 -2.50 -8.31 4.68
C LYS A 73 -2.09 -6.92 4.24
N THR A 74 -1.00 -6.39 4.76
CA THR A 74 -0.47 -5.12 4.25
C THR A 74 0.08 -5.25 2.84
N LEU A 75 0.74 -6.36 2.48
CA LEU A 75 1.23 -6.60 1.11
C LEU A 75 0.10 -6.75 0.09
N GLU A 76 -1.02 -7.35 0.51
CA GLU A 76 -2.28 -7.41 -0.25
C GLU A 76 -2.85 -5.98 -0.41
N ARG A 77 -2.99 -5.23 0.69
CA ARG A 77 -3.50 -3.86 0.70
C ARG A 77 -2.68 -2.90 -0.17
N LEU A 78 -1.36 -3.06 -0.24
CA LEU A 78 -0.53 -2.29 -1.17
C LEU A 78 -0.89 -2.58 -2.64
N GLY A 79 -1.23 -3.84 -2.96
CA GLY A 79 -1.73 -4.21 -4.28
C GLY A 79 -3.07 -3.55 -4.59
N ASP A 80 -3.94 -3.42 -3.59
CA ASP A 80 -5.23 -2.73 -3.71
C ASP A 80 -5.08 -1.22 -3.93
N LEU A 81 -4.05 -0.61 -3.36
CA LEU A 81 -3.82 0.85 -3.42
C LEU A 81 -3.00 1.31 -4.63
N ILE A 82 -2.08 0.49 -5.14
CA ILE A 82 -1.11 0.90 -6.16
C ILE A 82 -1.35 0.15 -7.47
N SER A 83 -1.76 0.87 -8.52
CA SER A 83 -2.00 0.32 -9.85
C SER A 83 -0.71 0.12 -10.67
N ASP A 84 0.26 1.01 -10.51
CA ASP A 84 1.54 0.94 -11.21
C ASP A 84 2.40 -0.22 -10.67
N SER A 85 2.79 -1.14 -11.55
CA SER A 85 3.48 -2.36 -11.15
C SER A 85 4.88 -2.12 -10.58
N ASP A 86 5.59 -1.10 -11.08
CA ASP A 86 6.95 -0.79 -10.64
C ASP A 86 6.92 -0.07 -9.27
N LYS A 87 5.97 0.85 -9.09
CA LYS A 87 5.70 1.46 -7.77
C LYS A 87 5.25 0.40 -6.76
N LEU A 88 4.37 -0.52 -7.14
CA LEU A 88 3.91 -1.60 -6.27
C LEU A 88 5.06 -2.50 -5.83
N LYS A 89 5.94 -2.89 -6.78
CA LYS A 89 7.14 -3.68 -6.47
C LYS A 89 8.06 -2.96 -5.48
N GLN A 90 8.28 -1.66 -5.67
CA GLN A 90 9.09 -0.83 -4.77
C GLN A 90 8.44 -0.71 -3.38
N ALA A 91 7.14 -0.43 -3.31
CA ALA A 91 6.40 -0.32 -2.04
C ALA A 91 6.45 -1.63 -1.23
N ARG A 92 6.24 -2.77 -1.88
CA ARG A 92 6.35 -4.10 -1.24
C ARG A 92 7.76 -4.38 -0.69
N MET A 93 8.79 -3.96 -1.42
CA MET A 93 10.18 -4.10 -0.99
C MET A 93 10.49 -3.22 0.23
N ILE A 94 10.09 -1.94 0.20
CA ILE A 94 10.27 -1.01 1.32
C ILE A 94 9.51 -1.52 2.55
N TYR A 95 8.24 -1.89 2.39
CA TYR A 95 7.41 -2.41 3.48
C TYR A 95 8.02 -3.67 4.11
N SER A 96 8.41 -4.66 3.28
CA SER A 96 8.99 -5.91 3.79
C SER A 96 10.26 -5.65 4.59
N LYS A 97 11.15 -4.77 4.10
CA LYS A 97 12.37 -4.37 4.80
C LYS A 97 12.06 -3.70 6.14
N CYS A 98 11.13 -2.74 6.17
CA CYS A 98 10.73 -2.06 7.40
C CYS A 98 10.10 -3.00 8.42
N TYR A 99 9.19 -3.87 7.97
CA TYR A 99 8.55 -4.88 8.80
C TYR A 99 9.59 -5.83 9.41
N ASP A 100 10.46 -6.42 8.58
CA ASP A 100 11.44 -7.41 9.03
C ASP A 100 12.45 -6.79 10.01
N ASN A 101 12.92 -5.57 9.72
CA ASN A 101 13.81 -4.83 10.62
C ASN A 101 13.18 -4.58 11.99
N VAL A 102 11.89 -4.20 12.06
CA VAL A 102 11.22 -3.95 13.34
C VAL A 102 10.93 -5.25 14.08
N VAL A 103 10.41 -6.27 13.39
CA VAL A 103 10.08 -7.56 14.03
C VAL A 103 11.32 -8.24 14.60
N GLN A 104 12.47 -8.16 13.93
CA GLN A 104 13.74 -8.71 14.43
C GLN A 104 14.21 -8.08 15.76
N THR A 105 13.77 -6.86 16.09
CA THR A 105 14.09 -6.23 17.38
C THR A 105 13.24 -6.77 18.55
N GLY A 106 12.20 -7.56 18.26
CA GLY A 106 11.25 -8.04 19.27
C GLY A 106 10.23 -6.99 19.74
N ILE A 107 10.16 -5.82 19.09
CA ILE A 107 9.14 -4.81 19.39
C ILE A 107 7.76 -5.31 18.96
N THR A 108 6.77 -5.20 19.86
CA THR A 108 5.39 -5.69 19.69
C THR A 108 4.35 -4.58 19.91
N GLY A 109 3.09 -4.91 19.66
CA GLY A 109 1.93 -4.06 19.88
C GLY A 109 1.91 -2.77 19.04
N LYS A 110 1.24 -1.73 19.56
CA LYS A 110 1.19 -0.40 18.94
C LYS A 110 2.58 0.18 18.62
N GLN A 111 3.60 -0.11 19.44
CA GLN A 111 4.96 0.38 19.19
C GLN A 111 5.58 -0.22 17.93
N GLN A 112 5.28 -1.49 17.63
CA GLN A 112 5.71 -2.12 16.37
C GLN A 112 5.15 -1.35 15.19
N THR A 113 3.84 -1.10 15.18
CA THR A 113 3.17 -0.38 14.11
C THR A 113 3.72 1.03 13.93
N LEU A 114 3.92 1.79 15.01
CA LEU A 114 4.50 3.13 14.92
C LEU A 114 5.93 3.12 14.35
N LYS A 115 6.77 2.16 14.75
CA LYS A 115 8.13 2.03 14.22
C LYS A 115 8.14 1.66 12.74
N ILE A 116 7.25 0.76 12.33
CA ILE A 116 7.08 0.39 10.91
C ILE A 116 6.61 1.61 10.13
N ILE A 117 5.57 2.30 10.59
CA ILE A 117 5.08 3.55 9.99
C ILE A 117 6.24 4.52 9.82
N THR A 118 6.99 4.87 10.87
CA THR A 118 8.12 5.80 10.71
C THR A 118 9.13 5.36 9.64
N CYS A 119 9.42 4.07 9.53
CA CYS A 119 10.30 3.54 8.49
C CYS A 119 9.73 3.66 7.05
N LEU A 120 8.40 3.73 6.91
CA LEU A 120 7.70 3.80 5.62
C LEU A 120 7.65 5.19 4.99
N GLU A 121 8.24 6.24 5.59
CA GLU A 121 8.28 7.58 5.00
C GLU A 121 8.71 7.60 3.51
N PRO A 122 9.76 6.87 3.07
CA PRO A 122 10.18 6.86 1.66
C PRO A 122 9.15 6.20 0.71
N MET A 123 8.17 5.48 1.25
CA MET A 123 7.11 4.82 0.47
C MET A 123 6.00 5.79 0.06
N MET A 124 5.82 6.91 0.77
CA MET A 124 4.66 7.80 0.58
C MET A 124 4.48 8.33 -0.85
N PRO A 125 5.53 8.73 -1.59
CA PRO A 125 5.39 9.16 -2.98
C PRO A 125 4.90 8.05 -3.94
N LEU A 126 4.97 6.78 -3.53
CA LEU A 126 4.53 5.64 -4.35
C LEU A 126 3.01 5.41 -4.29
N LEU A 127 2.33 6.03 -3.31
CA LEU A 127 0.87 5.92 -3.11
C LEU A 127 0.07 6.95 -3.94
N GLN A 128 0.76 7.75 -4.77
CA GLN A 128 0.20 8.79 -5.64
C GLN A 128 0.15 8.36 -7.10
#